data_AF-A0A6G3UQ06-F1
#
_entry.id   AF-A0A6G3UQ06-F1
#
_cell.length_a   1.000
_cell.length_b   1.000
_cell.length_c   1.000
_cell.angle_alpha   90.00
_cell.angle_beta   90.00
_cell.angle_gamma   90.00
#
_symmetry.space_group_name_H-M   'P 1'
#
loop_
_entity.id
_entity.type
_entity.pdbx_description
1 polymer ?
#
loop_
_entity_poly.entity_id
_entity_poly.type
_entity_poly.pdbx_seq_one_letter_code
_entity_poly.pdbx_strand_id
1 'polypeptide(L)'
;AVGRTLRQAGRIVSAAGTCGDMASATPERVARLAADSGVPLLVLLDAPEEMPPVLAHRSADWTTATVGWLRENGARLVVGCRPEHWETAGALCPPGALHRPARPARRLPPALRVTDFTAGQAERARE
;
A
#
# COMPACT_ATOMS: atom_id res chain seq x y z
N ALA A 1 2.95 -9.86 -0.53
CA ALA A 1 3.65 -8.99 0.45
C ALA A 1 2.77 -8.73 1.69
N VAL A 2 1.59 -8.11 1.54
CA VAL A 2 0.66 -7.74 2.63
C VAL A 2 0.39 -8.86 3.64
N GLY A 3 0.05 -10.08 3.20
CA GLY A 3 -0.19 -11.20 4.12
C GLY A 3 1.02 -11.62 4.97
N ARG A 4 2.25 -11.36 4.50
CA ARG A 4 3.46 -11.61 5.30
C ARG A 4 3.66 -10.49 6.34
N THR A 5 3.46 -9.23 5.93
CA THR A 5 3.54 -8.07 6.81
C THR A 5 2.50 -8.12 7.93
N LEU A 6 1.26 -8.50 7.63
CA LEU A 6 0.20 -8.62 8.65
C LEU A 6 0.48 -9.77 9.62
N ARG A 7 1.02 -10.90 9.15
CA ARG A 7 1.50 -11.98 10.03
C ARG A 7 2.65 -11.52 10.92
N GLN A 8 3.58 -10.71 10.41
CA GLN A 8 4.67 -10.14 11.21
C GLN A 8 4.14 -9.17 12.28
N ALA A 9 3.25 -8.25 11.87
CA ALA A 9 2.65 -7.25 12.76
C ALA A 9 1.84 -7.91 13.88
N GLY A 10 1.04 -8.92 13.56
CA GLY A 10 0.34 -9.63 14.62
C GLY A 10 1.32 -10.32 15.59
N ARG A 11 2.46 -10.87 15.13
CA ARG A 11 3.42 -11.55 16.05
C ARG A 11 3.91 -10.56 17.10
N ILE A 12 4.15 -9.32 16.69
CA ILE A 12 4.56 -8.21 17.57
C ILE A 12 3.42 -7.88 18.55
N VAL A 13 2.19 -7.78 18.08
CA VAL A 13 1.00 -7.47 18.91
C VAL A 13 0.68 -8.60 19.90
N SER A 14 0.88 -9.85 19.52
CA SER A 14 0.72 -11.03 20.39
C SER A 14 1.83 -11.10 21.45
N ALA A 15 3.08 -10.80 21.08
CA ALA A 15 4.19 -10.66 22.04
C ALA A 15 3.97 -9.52 23.04
N ALA A 16 3.19 -8.49 22.66
CA ALA A 16 2.76 -7.40 23.56
C ALA A 16 1.59 -7.78 24.49
N GLY A 17 1.21 -9.07 24.57
CA GLY A 17 0.26 -9.59 25.56
C GLY A 17 -1.21 -9.60 25.15
N THR A 18 -1.52 -9.33 23.87
CA THR A 18 -2.89 -9.48 23.37
C THR A 18 -3.22 -10.94 23.03
N CYS A 19 -4.42 -11.39 23.44
CA CYS A 19 -4.88 -12.76 23.19
C CYS A 19 -5.44 -12.89 21.77
N GLY A 20 -4.86 -13.77 20.94
CA GLY A 20 -5.37 -14.06 19.60
C GLY A 20 -4.48 -15.00 18.78
N ASP A 21 -5.10 -15.83 17.92
CA ASP A 21 -4.37 -16.69 16.99
C ASP A 21 -3.80 -15.89 15.82
N MET A 22 -2.47 -15.98 15.70
CA MET A 22 -1.66 -15.33 14.69
C MET A 22 -1.84 -15.86 13.26
N ALA A 23 -2.24 -17.13 13.11
CA ALA A 23 -2.58 -17.68 11.80
C ALA A 23 -3.83 -16.99 11.23
N SER A 24 -4.63 -16.37 12.08
CA SER A 24 -5.89 -15.74 11.73
C SER A 24 -5.77 -14.28 11.25
N ALA A 25 -4.59 -13.66 11.37
CA ALA A 25 -4.30 -12.30 10.90
C ALA A 25 -4.13 -12.23 9.36
N THR A 26 -5.13 -12.71 8.63
CA THR A 26 -5.16 -12.60 7.17
C THR A 26 -5.54 -11.18 6.75
N PRO A 27 -5.12 -10.71 5.56
CA PRO A 27 -5.55 -9.43 5.01
C PRO A 27 -7.07 -9.24 5.04
N GLU A 28 -7.83 -10.29 4.71
CA GLU A 28 -9.29 -10.27 4.62
C GLU A 28 -9.90 -10.05 6.01
N ARG A 29 -9.33 -10.68 7.05
CA ARG A 29 -9.81 -10.48 8.42
C ARG A 29 -9.52 -9.07 8.91
N VAL A 30 -8.36 -8.51 8.57
CA VAL A 30 -8.02 -7.12 8.92
C VAL A 30 -8.94 -6.14 8.20
N ALA A 31 -9.23 -6.36 6.91
CA ALA A 31 -10.14 -5.52 6.16
C ALA A 31 -11.58 -5.58 6.71
N ARG A 32 -12.04 -6.78 7.08
CA ARG A 32 -13.34 -6.96 7.73
C ARG A 32 -13.42 -6.24 9.07
N LEU A 33 -12.39 -6.36 9.90
CA LEU A 33 -12.32 -5.66 11.19
C LEU A 33 -12.39 -4.14 11.02
N ALA A 34 -11.66 -3.61 10.03
CA ALA A 34 -11.72 -2.19 9.70
C ALA A 34 -13.16 -1.79 9.29
N ALA A 35 -13.78 -2.54 8.38
CA ALA A 35 -15.15 -2.31 7.94
C ALA A 35 -16.17 -2.36 9.10
N ASP A 36 -16.07 -3.37 9.97
CA ASP A 36 -16.96 -3.53 11.14
C ASP A 36 -16.81 -2.38 12.15
N SER A 37 -15.62 -1.78 12.23
CA SER A 37 -15.37 -0.59 13.05
C SER A 37 -15.79 0.73 12.39
N GLY A 38 -16.28 0.69 11.14
CA GLY A 38 -16.63 1.88 10.36
C GLY A 38 -15.43 2.69 9.87
N VAL A 39 -14.21 2.15 9.96
CA VAL A 39 -12.97 2.82 9.55
C VAL A 39 -12.42 2.16 8.29
N PRO A 40 -12.16 2.89 7.19
CA PRO A 40 -11.63 2.29 5.97
C PRO A 40 -10.17 1.84 6.15
N LEU A 41 -9.84 0.64 5.64
CA LEU A 41 -8.46 0.14 5.63
C LEU A 41 -7.63 0.83 4.54
N LEU A 42 -6.53 1.47 4.96
CA LEU A 42 -5.49 2.03 4.09
C LEU A 42 -4.19 1.24 4.26
N VAL A 43 -3.62 0.77 3.15
CA VAL A 43 -2.33 0.08 3.10
C VAL A 43 -1.31 1.01 2.45
N LEU A 44 -0.10 1.11 3.03
CA LEU A 44 1.04 1.77 2.42
C LEU A 44 2.05 0.71 1.95
N LEU A 45 2.39 0.74 0.66
CA LEU A 45 3.50 -0.01 0.10
C LEU A 45 4.63 0.97 -0.20
N ASP A 46 5.73 0.83 0.53
CA ASP A 46 6.90 1.68 0.38
C ASP A 46 8.00 0.98 -0.41
N ALA A 47 8.63 1.71 -1.33
CA ALA A 47 9.74 1.30 -2.20
C ALA A 47 9.57 -0.09 -2.86
N PRO A 48 8.47 -0.37 -3.60
CA PRO A 48 8.31 -1.63 -4.34
C PRO A 48 9.43 -1.88 -5.37
N GLU A 49 10.13 -0.84 -5.83
CA GLU A 49 11.30 -0.94 -6.70
C GLU A 49 12.48 -1.69 -6.09
N GLU A 50 12.57 -1.77 -4.77
CA GLU A 50 13.61 -2.53 -4.04
C GLU A 50 13.24 -4.02 -3.92
N MET A 51 12.08 -4.44 -4.47
CA MET A 51 11.64 -5.84 -4.41
C MET A 51 12.54 -6.75 -5.26
N PRO A 52 12.83 -7.97 -4.79
CA PRO A 52 13.58 -8.96 -5.56
C PRO A 52 12.98 -9.16 -6.97
N PRO A 53 13.80 -9.28 -8.03
CA PRO A 53 13.31 -9.37 -9.41
C PRO A 53 12.28 -10.47 -9.63
N VAL A 54 12.40 -11.61 -8.96
CA VAL A 54 11.43 -12.72 -9.04
C VAL A 54 9.99 -12.30 -8.69
N LEU A 55 9.83 -11.31 -7.82
CA LEU A 55 8.52 -10.74 -7.48
C LEU A 55 8.10 -9.66 -8.49
N ALA A 56 9.05 -8.93 -9.07
CA ALA A 56 8.81 -7.91 -10.08
C ALA A 56 8.34 -8.48 -11.43
N HIS A 57 8.75 -9.72 -11.80
CA HIS A 57 8.32 -10.37 -13.05
C HIS A 57 6.82 -10.65 -13.12
N ARG A 58 6.10 -10.58 -11.99
CA ARG A 58 4.65 -10.81 -11.91
C ARG A 58 3.87 -9.53 -11.66
N SER A 59 4.44 -8.36 -11.97
CA SER A 59 3.86 -7.06 -11.62
C SER A 59 2.46 -6.83 -12.20
N ALA A 60 2.16 -7.27 -13.43
CA ALA A 60 0.84 -7.08 -14.04
C ALA A 60 -0.26 -7.91 -13.34
N ASP A 61 0.00 -9.21 -13.15
CA ASP A 61 -0.90 -10.13 -12.44
C ASP A 61 -1.10 -9.69 -10.99
N TRP A 62 0.00 -9.29 -10.35
CA TRP A 62 -0.02 -8.79 -8.98
C TRP A 62 -0.86 -7.51 -8.86
N THR A 63 -0.70 -6.54 -9.77
CA THR A 63 -1.48 -5.30 -9.78
C THR A 63 -2.96 -5.58 -9.98
N THR A 64 -3.32 -6.44 -10.93
CA THR A 64 -4.72 -6.79 -11.20
C THR A 64 -5.37 -7.48 -10.00
N ALA A 65 -4.70 -8.50 -9.43
CA ALA A 65 -5.18 -9.21 -8.26
C ALA A 65 -5.30 -8.29 -7.03
N THR A 66 -4.32 -7.39 -6.83
CA THR A 66 -4.34 -6.43 -5.73
C THR A 66 -5.50 -5.44 -5.88
N VAL A 67 -5.74 -4.90 -7.06
CA VAL A 67 -6.88 -4.00 -7.31
C VAL A 67 -8.22 -4.72 -7.11
N GLY A 68 -8.33 -5.98 -7.54
CA GLY A 68 -9.51 -6.82 -7.28
C GLY A 68 -9.78 -6.96 -5.79
N TRP A 69 -8.76 -7.39 -5.04
CA TRP A 69 -8.84 -7.56 -3.59
C TRP A 69 -9.20 -6.26 -2.86
N LEU A 70 -8.61 -5.12 -3.25
CA LEU A 70 -8.91 -3.81 -2.66
C LEU A 70 -10.37 -3.42 -2.87
N ARG A 71 -10.92 -3.68 -4.07
CA ARG A 71 -12.33 -3.39 -4.39
C ARG A 71 -13.27 -4.28 -3.59
N GLU A 72 -13.01 -5.58 -3.56
CA GLU A 72 -13.82 -6.56 -2.82
C GLU A 72 -13.88 -6.27 -1.32
N ASN A 73 -12.78 -5.77 -0.76
CA ASN A 73 -12.65 -5.54 0.68
C ASN A 73 -12.83 -4.06 1.08
N GLY A 74 -13.22 -3.18 0.15
CA GLY A 74 -13.39 -1.75 0.42
C GLY A 74 -12.11 -1.02 0.86
N ALA A 75 -10.94 -1.63 0.65
CA ALA A 75 -9.65 -1.12 1.08
C ALA A 75 -9.03 -0.15 0.06
N ARG A 76 -7.97 0.55 0.47
CA ARG A 76 -7.20 1.47 -0.37
C ARG A 76 -5.71 1.21 -0.21
N LEU A 77 -4.94 1.48 -1.28
CA LEU A 77 -3.49 1.33 -1.31
C LEU A 77 -2.85 2.65 -1.73
N VAL A 78 -1.82 3.05 -0.99
CA VAL A 78 -0.88 4.11 -1.37
C VAL A 78 0.45 3.44 -1.70
N VAL A 79 1.06 3.84 -2.81
CA VAL A 79 2.38 3.36 -3.22
C VAL A 79 3.35 4.53 -3.14
N GLY A 80 4.31 4.43 -2.22
CA GLY A 80 5.48 5.31 -2.18
C GLY A 80 6.57 4.70 -3.05
N CYS A 81 6.90 5.36 -4.16
CA CYS A 81 7.93 4.88 -5.08
C CYS A 81 8.54 6.05 -5.87
N ARG A 82 9.69 5.80 -6.48
CA ARG A 82 10.31 6.68 -7.45
C ARG A 82 9.44 6.85 -8.72
N PRO A 83 9.50 8.01 -9.39
CA PRO A 83 8.67 8.27 -10.57
C PRO A 83 8.94 7.29 -11.71
N GLU A 84 10.18 6.81 -11.87
CA GLU A 84 10.56 5.84 -12.92
C GLU A 84 9.86 4.50 -12.71
N HIS A 85 9.75 4.05 -11.45
CA HIS A 85 8.99 2.85 -11.12
C HIS A 85 7.49 3.07 -11.40
N TRP A 86 6.96 4.22 -10.99
CA TRP A 86 5.54 4.54 -11.15
C TRP A 86 5.10 4.65 -12.61
N GLU A 87 5.97 5.13 -13.51
CA GLU A 87 5.69 5.20 -14.95
C GLU A 87 5.25 3.84 -15.51
N THR A 88 5.94 2.77 -15.09
CA THR A 88 5.61 1.40 -15.50
C THR A 88 4.48 0.82 -14.64
N ALA A 89 4.59 0.88 -13.32
CA ALA A 89 3.65 0.22 -12.41
C ALA A 89 2.23 0.82 -12.51
N GLY A 90 2.12 2.14 -12.59
CA GLY A 90 0.83 2.83 -12.72
C GLY A 90 0.14 2.56 -14.08
N ALA A 91 0.90 2.28 -15.13
CA ALA A 91 0.33 1.91 -16.44
C ALA A 91 -0.30 0.51 -16.44
N LEU A 92 0.09 -0.35 -15.50
CA LEU A 92 -0.49 -1.69 -15.32
C LEU A 92 -1.84 -1.65 -14.57
N CYS A 93 -2.22 -0.52 -13.99
CA CYS A 93 -3.46 -0.42 -13.23
C CYS A 93 -4.69 -0.44 -14.17
N PRO A 94 -5.73 -1.24 -13.85
CA PRO A 94 -6.97 -1.24 -14.61
C PRO A 94 -7.63 0.15 -14.68
N PRO A 95 -8.44 0.43 -15.72
CA PRO A 95 -9.21 1.66 -15.79
C PRO A 95 -10.03 1.91 -14.51
N GLY A 96 -10.00 3.16 -14.04
CA GLY A 96 -10.70 3.58 -12.82
C GLY A 96 -10.10 3.08 -11.50
N ALA A 97 -8.96 2.37 -11.52
CA ALA A 97 -8.29 1.95 -10.29
C ALA A 97 -7.49 3.07 -9.62
N LEU A 98 -6.89 3.96 -10.41
CA LEU A 98 -6.03 5.04 -9.90
C LEU A 98 -6.85 6.22 -9.36
N HIS A 99 -6.48 6.67 -8.16
CA HIS A 99 -6.95 7.94 -7.62
C HIS A 99 -6.41 9.10 -8.46
N ARG A 100 -7.27 10.06 -8.79
CA ARG A 100 -6.87 11.28 -9.49
C ARG A 100 -6.75 12.42 -8.47
N PRO A 101 -5.53 12.81 -8.06
CA PRO A 101 -5.35 13.95 -7.17
C PRO A 101 -5.70 15.25 -7.90
N ALA A 102 -6.02 16.30 -7.14
CA ALA A 102 -6.36 17.62 -7.68
C ALA A 102 -5.22 18.22 -8.54
N ARG A 103 -3.97 17.88 -8.22
CA ARG A 103 -2.77 18.29 -8.97
C ARG A 103 -1.94 17.05 -9.31
N PRO A 104 -2.24 16.36 -10.42
CA PRO A 104 -1.51 15.16 -10.80
C PRO A 104 -0.11 15.47 -11.28
N ALA A 105 0.81 14.54 -11.06
CA ALA A 105 2.14 14.57 -11.65
C ALA A 105 2.03 14.58 -13.18
N ARG A 106 2.80 15.45 -13.83
CA ARG A 106 2.81 15.57 -15.30
C ARG A 106 3.56 14.38 -15.91
N ARG A 107 3.07 13.90 -17.06
CA ARG A 107 3.69 12.82 -17.87
C ARG A 107 3.82 11.46 -17.17
N LEU A 108 3.06 11.24 -16.10
CA LEU A 108 2.98 9.97 -15.39
C LEU A 108 1.52 9.51 -15.31
N PRO A 109 1.26 8.21 -15.07
CA PRO A 109 -0.04 7.77 -14.59
C PRO A 109 -0.46 8.59 -13.35
N PRO A 110 -1.77 8.85 -13.11
CA PRO A 110 -2.24 9.69 -12.01
C PRO A 110 -1.55 9.40 -10.67
N ALA A 111 -0.82 10.39 -10.16
CA ALA A 111 -0.07 10.33 -8.91
C ALA A 111 0.07 11.71 -8.29
N LEU A 112 0.25 11.74 -6.98
CA LEU A 112 0.65 12.94 -6.26
C LEU A 112 2.18 13.00 -6.23
N ARG A 113 2.77 14.11 -6.71
CA ARG A 113 4.21 14.31 -6.59
C ARG A 113 4.54 14.79 -5.18
N VAL A 114 5.33 13.99 -4.45
CA VAL A 114 5.93 14.38 -3.17
C VAL A 114 7.33 14.90 -3.46
N THR A 115 7.64 16.09 -2.98
CA THR A 115 8.97 16.72 -3.12
C THR A 115 9.71 16.65 -1.81
N ASP A 116 11.01 16.96 -1.86
CA ASP A 116 11.83 17.06 -0.66
C ASP A 116 11.25 18.07 0.34
N PHE A 117 11.48 17.79 1.61
CA PHE A 117 11.24 18.75 2.65
C PHE A 117 12.20 19.93 2.52
N THR A 118 11.70 21.14 2.69
CA THR A 118 12.55 22.29 3.06
C THR A 118 13.23 22.01 4.40
N ALA A 119 14.35 22.68 4.71
CA ALA A 119 15.06 22.48 5.97
C ALA A 119 14.12 22.59 7.20
N GLY A 120 13.27 23.63 7.25
CA GLY A 120 12.30 23.80 8.35
C GLY A 120 11.14 22.80 8.36
N GLN A 121 10.84 22.11 7.25
CA GLN A 121 9.92 20.97 7.24
C GLN A 121 10.61 19.70 7.71
N ALA A 122 11.87 19.51 7.34
CA ALA A 122 12.65 18.34 7.74
C ALA A 122 12.88 18.31 9.24
N GLU A 123 13.20 19.45 9.87
CA GLU A 123 13.35 19.53 11.34
C GLU A 123 12.03 19.17 12.05
N ARG A 124 10.88 19.72 11.61
CA ARG A 124 9.57 19.38 12.18
C ARG A 124 9.15 17.93 11.97
N ALA A 125 9.63 17.27 10.92
CA ALA A 125 9.32 15.85 10.67
C ALA A 125 10.14 14.89 11.53
N ARG A 126 11.18 15.37 12.21
CA ARG A 126 12.01 14.57 13.14
C ARG A 126 11.48 14.58 14.57
N GLU A 127 10.61 15.52 14.91
CA GLU A 127 9.90 15.62 16.20
C GLU A 127 8.79 14.57 16.30
#